data_AF-R7RS36-F1
#
_entry.id   AF-R7RS36-F1
#
_cell.length_a   1.000
_cell.length_b   1.000
_cell.length_c   1.000
_cell.angle_alpha   90.00
_cell.angle_beta   90.00
_cell.angle_gamma   90.00
#
_symmetry.space_group_name_H-M   'P 1'
#
loop_
_entity.id
_entity.type
_entity.pdbx_description
1 polymer ?
#
loop_
_entity_poly.entity_id
_entity_poly.type
_entity_poly.pdbx_seq_one_letter_code
_entity_poly.pdbx_strand_id
1 'polypeptide(L)'
;MFNEARETRILKDGMYHLSLQIPEKEYFLVYDNVSENIASEILNHYLKIHQDDGKPKNININHNRNAHMINIEADLDYLGNHKSK
;
A
#
# COMPACT_ATOMS: atom_id res chain seq x y z
N MET A 1 9.74 -1.99 10.34
CA MET A 1 8.32 -2.16 9.95
C MET A 1 7.56 -1.05 10.64
N PHE A 2 6.64 -0.38 9.96
CA PHE A 2 5.87 0.71 10.56
C PHE A 2 4.99 0.15 11.68
N ASN A 3 5.10 0.72 12.88
CA ASN A 3 4.44 0.16 14.07
C ASN A 3 2.98 0.58 14.14
N GLU A 4 2.69 1.80 13.70
CA GLU A 4 1.35 2.38 13.70
C GLU A 4 0.71 2.38 12.31
N ALA A 5 1.27 1.64 11.35
CA ALA A 5 0.66 1.53 10.03
C ALA A 5 -0.62 0.71 10.08
N ARG A 6 -1.68 1.25 9.48
CA ARG A 6 -2.99 0.62 9.38
C ARG A 6 -3.26 0.17 7.96
N GLU A 7 -3.47 -1.12 7.80
CA GLU A 7 -3.91 -1.71 6.55
C GLU A 7 -5.45 -1.70 6.46
N THR A 8 -5.98 -1.48 5.26
CA THR A 8 -7.39 -1.68 4.92
C THR A 8 -7.47 -2.30 3.53
N ARG A 9 -8.23 -3.39 3.39
CA ARG A 9 -8.48 -4.06 2.10
C ARG A 9 -9.96 -4.07 1.80
N ILE A 10 -10.31 -3.68 0.59
CA ILE A 10 -11.70 -3.64 0.12
C ILE A 10 -11.77 -4.42 -1.20
N LEU A 11 -12.64 -5.41 -1.27
CA LEU A 11 -12.96 -6.08 -2.54
C LEU A 11 -13.99 -5.23 -3.27
N LYS A 12 -13.61 -4.67 -4.42
CA LYS A 12 -14.49 -3.88 -5.27
C LYS A 12 -14.40 -4.38 -6.70
N ASP A 13 -15.54 -4.71 -7.30
CA ASP A 13 -15.64 -5.18 -8.69
C ASP A 13 -14.73 -6.39 -9.01
N GLY A 14 -14.51 -7.27 -8.02
CA GLY A 14 -13.64 -8.45 -8.15
C GLY A 14 -12.14 -8.16 -8.02
N MET A 15 -11.76 -6.92 -7.73
CA MET A 15 -10.39 -6.48 -7.51
C MET A 15 -10.18 -6.09 -6.05
N TYR A 16 -9.06 -6.48 -5.46
CA TYR A 16 -8.71 -6.06 -4.11
C TYR A 16 -8.04 -4.70 -4.16
N HIS A 17 -8.63 -3.72 -3.48
CA HIS A 17 -8.02 -2.42 -3.28
C HIS A 17 -7.41 -2.36 -1.89
N LEU A 18 -6.11 -2.13 -1.82
CA LEU A 18 -5.32 -2.00 -0.61
C LEU A 18 -5.07 -0.52 -0.31
N SER A 19 -5.37 -0.10 0.91
CA SER A 19 -4.96 1.19 1.46
C SER A 19 -4.09 0.94 2.70
N LEU A 20 -2.90 1.53 2.69
CA LEU A 20 -1.95 1.51 3.80
C LEU A 20 -1.79 2.94 4.31
N GLN A 21 -2.23 3.18 5.54
CA GLN A 21 -2.11 4.48 6.20
C GLN A 21 -0.96 4.45 7.19
N ILE A 22 -0.02 5.38 7.05
CA ILE A 22 1.19 5.46 7.85
C ILE A 22 1.24 6.85 8.47
N PRO A 23 1.48 6.98 9.79
CA PRO A 23 1.70 8.29 10.38
C PRO A 23 2.87 9.02 9.73
N GLU A 24 2.66 10.30 9.41
CA GLU A 24 3.67 11.19 8.82
C GLU A 24 5.01 11.09 9.56
N LYS A 25 4.96 11.14 10.90
CA LYS A 25 6.13 11.01 11.77
C LYS A 25 6.93 9.73 11.52
N GLU A 26 6.28 8.59 11.28
CA GLU A 26 6.97 7.32 11.09
C GLU A 26 7.52 7.20 9.67
N TYR A 27 6.78 7.70 8.68
CA TYR A 27 7.21 7.72 7.29
C TYR A 27 8.50 8.54 7.13
N PHE A 28 8.50 9.76 7.68
CA PHE A 28 9.65 10.68 7.58
C PHE A 28 10.83 10.32 8.48
N LEU A 29 10.75 9.27 9.32
CA LEU A 29 11.93 8.69 9.97
C LEU A 29 12.78 7.86 9.01
N VAL A 30 12.20 7.41 7.90
CA VAL A 30 12.83 6.48 6.94
C VAL A 30 12.99 7.12 5.55
N TYR A 31 12.02 7.94 5.14
CA TYR A 31 11.96 8.50 3.79
C TYR A 31 11.83 10.03 3.83
N ASP A 32 12.71 10.74 3.13
CA ASP A 32 12.73 12.21 3.15
C ASP A 32 11.69 12.87 2.23
N ASN A 33 11.07 12.10 1.34
CA ASN A 33 10.11 12.60 0.36
C ASN A 33 8.97 11.59 0.09
N VAL A 34 7.90 12.12 -0.51
CA VAL A 34 6.72 11.35 -0.90
C VAL A 34 6.77 11.15 -2.41
N SER A 35 6.91 9.89 -2.86
CA SER A 35 6.95 9.56 -4.28
C SER A 35 6.36 8.18 -4.55
N GLU A 36 5.84 7.96 -5.76
CA GLU A 36 5.27 6.68 -6.17
C GLU A 36 6.29 5.53 -6.13
N ASN A 37 7.57 5.82 -6.40
CA ASN A 37 8.64 4.83 -6.29
C ASN A 37 8.78 4.31 -4.85
N ILE A 38 8.79 5.22 -3.88
CA ILE A 38 8.84 4.86 -2.46
C ILE A 38 7.58 4.10 -2.04
N ALA A 39 6.41 4.54 -2.51
CA ALA A 39 5.15 3.86 -2.25
C ALA A 39 5.18 2.41 -2.73
N SER A 40 5.71 2.18 -3.94
CA SER A 40 5.90 0.86 -4.52
C SER A 40 6.85 -0.01 -3.70
N GLU A 41 7.99 0.54 -3.27
CA GLU A 41 8.92 -0.19 -2.41
C GLU A 41 8.29 -0.57 -1.06
N ILE A 42 7.57 0.35 -0.42
CA ILE A 42 6.88 0.11 0.85
C ILE A 42 5.86 -1.01 0.69
N LEU A 43 5.00 -0.94 -0.33
CA LEU A 43 3.97 -1.96 -0.58
C LEU A 43 4.59 -3.33 -0.88
N ASN A 44 5.62 -3.38 -1.73
CA ASN A 44 6.29 -4.64 -2.06
C ASN A 44 6.95 -5.28 -0.82
N HIS A 45 7.63 -4.48 0.00
CA HIS A 45 8.18 -4.97 1.27
C HIS A 45 7.10 -5.41 2.25
N TYR A 46 6.01 -4.66 2.35
CA TYR A 46 4.88 -4.98 3.20
C TYR A 46 4.28 -6.33 2.81
N LEU A 47 3.90 -6.50 1.55
CA LEU A 47 3.32 -7.75 1.03
C LEU A 47 4.27 -8.94 1.22
N LYS A 48 5.57 -8.75 0.97
CA LYS A 48 6.60 -9.78 1.19
C LYS A 48 6.69 -10.23 2.66
N ILE A 49 6.63 -9.30 3.61
CA ILE A 49 6.65 -9.62 5.04
C ILE A 49 5.39 -10.41 5.44
N HIS A 50 4.26 -10.06 4.84
CA HIS A 50 2.98 -10.73 5.06
C HIS A 50 2.80 -12.03 4.25
N GLN A 51 3.83 -12.47 3.51
CA GLN A 51 3.78 -13.64 2.62
C GLN A 51 2.61 -13.58 1.63
N ASP A 52 2.30 -12.37 1.16
CA ASP A 52 1.20 -12.07 0.27
C ASP A 52 1.68 -12.08 -1.19
N ASP A 53 1.13 -12.99 -2.00
CA ASP A 53 1.45 -13.12 -3.43
C ASP A 53 0.78 -12.06 -4.32
N GLY A 54 0.04 -11.12 -3.72
CA GLY A 54 -0.57 -10.00 -4.41
C GLY A 54 0.48 -9.09 -5.05
N LYS A 55 0.26 -8.73 -6.31
CA LYS A 55 1.10 -7.76 -7.01
C LYS A 55 0.41 -6.39 -6.99
N PRO A 56 0.99 -5.37 -6.36
CA PRO A 56 0.42 -4.03 -6.34
C PRO A 56 0.50 -3.41 -7.73
N LYS A 57 -0.62 -2.83 -8.18
CA LYS A 57 -0.82 -2.09 -9.43
C LYS A 57 -1.53 -0.78 -9.13
N ASN A 58 -1.48 0.16 -10.07
CA ASN A 58 -2.13 1.48 -9.94
C ASN A 58 -1.79 2.17 -8.62
N ILE A 59 -0.50 2.16 -8.27
CA ILE A 59 -0.02 2.64 -6.98
C ILE A 59 -0.13 4.15 -6.94
N ASN A 60 -0.77 4.66 -5.89
CA ASN A 60 -0.92 6.09 -5.63
C ASN A 60 -0.47 6.39 -4.21
N ILE A 61 0.12 7.57 -4.01
CA ILE A 61 0.52 8.04 -2.69
C ILE A 61 0.02 9.45 -2.46
N ASN A 62 -0.64 9.65 -1.33
CA ASN A 62 -1.20 10.92 -0.93
C ASN A 62 -0.69 11.32 0.45
N HIS A 63 -0.26 12.57 0.57
CA HIS A 63 0.17 13.16 1.83
C HIS A 63 -0.95 14.03 2.41
N ASN A 64 -1.70 13.48 3.37
CA ASN A 64 -2.70 14.24 4.09
C ASN A 64 -2.06 15.01 5.25
N ARG A 65 -1.60 16.23 4.95
CA ARG A 65 -0.99 17.14 5.94
C ARG A 65 -1.93 17.53 7.08
N ASN A 66 -3.24 17.58 6.84
CA ASN A 66 -4.22 17.94 7.87
C ASN A 66 -4.38 16.83 8.92
N ALA A 67 -4.29 15.57 8.48
CA ALA A 67 -4.37 14.41 9.37
C ALA A 67 -3.00 13.91 9.85
N HIS A 68 -1.89 14.50 9.37
CA HIS A 68 -0.53 14.00 9.56
C HIS A 68 -0.38 12.51 9.17
N MET A 69 -0.95 12.14 8.02
CA MET A 69 -0.94 10.77 7.51
C MET A 69 -0.44 10.70 6.07
N ILE A 70 0.34 9.67 5.77
CA ILE A 70 0.66 9.23 4.42
C ILE A 70 -0.27 8.06 4.09
N ASN A 71 -1.04 8.21 3.02
CA ASN A 71 -1.94 7.19 2.52
C ASN A 71 -1.36 6.64 1.22
N ILE A 72 -1.09 5.34 1.20
CA ILE A 72 -0.66 4.62 0.00
C ILE A 72 -1.82 3.72 -0.43
N GLU A 73 -2.21 3.83 -1.69
CA GLU A 73 -3.31 3.06 -2.28
C GLU A 73 -2.78 2.24 -3.45
N ALA A 74 -3.25 1.02 -3.60
CA ALA A 74 -2.90 0.16 -4.73
C ALA A 74 -3.97 -0.91 -4.96
N ASP A 75 -4.09 -1.33 -6.21
CA ASP A 75 -4.88 -2.50 -6.57
C ASP A 75 -3.99 -3.75 -6.47
N LEU A 76 -4.44 -4.78 -5.77
CA LEU A 76 -3.74 -6.06 -5.65
C LEU A 76 -4.25 -7.03 -6.71
N ASP A 77 -3.34 -7.44 -7.60
CA ASP A 77 -3.56 -8.50 -8.57
C ASP A 77 -2.97 -9.81 -8.04
N TYR A 78 -3.83 -10.76 -7.69
CA TYR A 78 -3.44 -12.08 -7.24
C TYR A 78 -3.33 -13.02 -8.45
N LEU A 79 -2.17 -13.66 -8.63
CA LEU A 79 -1.90 -14.58 -9.74
C LEU A 79 -2.83 -15.81 -9.82
N GLY A 80 -3.77 -15.98 -8.89
CA GLY A 80 -4.82 -17.00 -8.92
C GLY A 80 -6.22 -16.52 -9.34
N ASN A 81 -6.43 -15.22 -9.60
CA ASN A 81 -7.73 -14.69 -10.05
C ASN A 81 -8.00 -14.87 -11.55
N HIS A 82 -7.08 -15.48 -12.30
CA HIS A 82 -7.38 -16.05 -13.61
C HIS A 82 -8.19 -17.34 -13.42
N LYS A 83 -9.50 -17.21 -13.16
CA LYS A 83 -10.42 -18.27 -13.56
C LYS A 83 -10.45 -18.25 -15.09
N SER A 84 -9.71 -19.15 -15.70
CA SER A 84 -9.95 -19.57 -17.09
C SER A 84 -11.44 -19.87 -17.23
N LYS A 85 -12.13 -19.10 -18.07
CA LYS A 85 -13.44 -19.51 -18.61
C LYS A 85 -13.26 -20.70 -19.54
#